data_AF-A0A2G3A5Q4-F1
#
_entry.id   AF-A0A2G3A5Q4-F1
#
_cell.length_a   1.000
_cell.length_b   1.000
_cell.length_c   1.000
_cell.angle_alpha   90.00
_cell.angle_beta   90.00
_cell.angle_gamma   90.00
#
_symmetry.space_group_name_H-M   'P 1'
#
loop_
_entity.id
_entity.type
_entity.pdbx_description
1 polymer ?
#
loop_
_entity_poly.entity_id
_entity_poly.type
_entity_poly.pdbx_seq_one_letter_code
_entity_poly.pdbx_strand_id
1 'polypeptide(L)'
;MFAFTSLGVTYDKALAKRYGIHTFRVQGQMYHFIPDLLPSGEKPKNLQLYFYDNESELLNRMSCSTHINESTVHKIMNILSKNPYSIFIKSLMNIPNISDFYIALKCHPALDQRVYNLPSAS
;
A
#
# COMPACT_ATOMS: atom_id res chain seq x y z
N MET A 1 -0.86 6.34 0.17
CA MET A 1 -0.11 7.16 -0.81
C MET A 1 1.17 6.48 -1.27
N PHE A 2 2.18 6.24 -0.41
CA PHE A 2 3.44 5.56 -0.80
C PHE A 2 3.50 4.07 -0.47
N ALA A 3 2.37 3.46 -0.15
CA ALA A 3 2.28 2.03 0.12
C ALA A 3 1.92 1.29 -1.15
N PHE A 4 2.52 0.12 -1.36
CA PHE A 4 2.18 -0.77 -2.46
C PHE A 4 0.87 -1.52 -2.18
N THR A 5 0.62 -1.85 -0.92
CA THR A 5 -0.57 -2.59 -0.48
C THR A 5 -1.35 -1.78 0.55
N SER A 6 -2.63 -2.07 0.70
CA SER A 6 -3.43 -1.57 1.83
C SER A 6 -3.56 -2.65 2.90
N LEU A 7 -3.86 -2.22 4.11
CA LEU A 7 -4.10 -3.12 5.23
C LEU A 7 -5.58 -3.51 5.30
N GLY A 8 -5.86 -4.80 5.20
CA GLY A 8 -7.18 -5.38 5.46
C GLY A 8 -7.27 -5.81 6.91
N VAL A 9 -7.80 -4.93 7.78
CA VAL A 9 -7.98 -5.20 9.21
C VAL A 9 -9.31 -4.67 9.71
N THR A 10 -9.89 -5.40 10.66
CA THR A 10 -10.94 -4.88 11.52
C THR A 10 -10.29 -4.24 12.74
N TYR A 11 -10.50 -2.93 12.92
CA TYR A 11 -9.93 -2.19 14.04
C TYR A 11 -11.00 -1.51 14.88
N ASP A 12 -10.67 -1.30 16.15
CA ASP A 12 -11.52 -0.59 17.11
C ASP A 12 -11.51 0.92 16.84
N LYS A 13 -12.55 1.39 16.13
CA LYS A 13 -12.73 2.80 15.76
C LYS A 13 -12.92 3.71 16.97
N ALA A 14 -13.48 3.19 18.07
CA ALA A 14 -13.72 3.99 19.28
C ALA A 14 -12.39 4.24 20.01
N LEU A 15 -11.50 3.25 20.05
CA LEU A 15 -10.15 3.41 20.59
C LEU A 15 -9.30 4.39 19.77
N ALA A 16 -9.37 4.30 18.44
CA ALA A 16 -8.56 5.13 17.53
C ALA A 16 -8.92 6.63 17.55
N LYS A 17 -10.06 7.01 18.14
CA LYS A 17 -10.55 8.40 18.22
C LYS A 17 -10.28 9.07 19.57
N ARG A 18 -9.61 8.41 20.50
CA ARG A 18 -9.35 8.98 21.84
C ARG A 18 -8.29 10.08 21.79
N TYR A 19 -8.44 11.07 22.66
CA TYR A 19 -7.40 12.08 22.91
C TYR A 19 -6.21 11.43 23.62
N GLY A 20 -4.99 11.69 23.12
CA GLY A 20 -3.76 11.10 23.63
C GLY A 20 -2.94 10.45 22.51
N ILE A 21 -2.07 9.50 22.87
CA ILE A 21 -1.21 8.79 21.91
C ILE A 21 -2.09 8.01 20.95
N HIS A 22 -1.94 8.28 19.65
CA HIS A 22 -2.73 7.62 18.62
C HIS A 22 -2.47 6.11 18.64
N THR A 23 -3.47 5.37 19.08
CA THR A 23 -3.40 3.91 19.24
C THR A 23 -4.61 3.30 18.58
N PHE A 24 -4.39 2.31 17.73
CA PHE A 24 -5.46 1.48 17.18
C PHE A 24 -5.22 0.03 17.60
N ARG A 25 -6.32 -0.70 17.80
CA ARG A 25 -6.29 -2.11 18.15
C ARG A 25 -6.91 -2.90 17.02
N VAL A 26 -6.21 -3.94 16.56
CA VAL A 26 -6.70 -4.92 15.59
C VAL A 26 -6.97 -6.22 16.35
N GLN A 27 -8.07 -6.88 16.01
CA GLN A 27 -8.40 -8.21 16.53
C GLN A 27 -8.49 -9.19 15.35
N GLY A 28 -7.93 -10.39 15.54
CA GLY A 28 -7.85 -11.41 14.49
C GLY A 28 -6.60 -11.26 13.61
N GLN A 29 -6.65 -11.87 12.42
CA GLN A 29 -5.51 -11.94 11.52
C GLN A 29 -5.45 -10.69 10.62
N MET A 30 -4.23 -10.20 10.38
CA MET A 30 -3.96 -9.04 9.55
C MET A 30 -3.65 -9.49 8.12
N TYR A 31 -4.40 -8.98 7.15
CA TYR A 31 -4.18 -9.26 5.74
C TYR A 31 -3.68 -8.02 5.01
N HIS A 32 -2.92 -8.23 3.94
CA HIS A 32 -2.60 -7.19 2.98
C HIS A 32 -3.51 -7.35 1.77
N PHE A 33 -4.06 -6.23 1.30
CA PHE A 33 -4.87 -6.17 0.10
C PHE A 33 -4.08 -5.48 -1.01
N ILE A 34 -4.02 -6.13 -2.17
CA ILE A 34 -3.46 -5.56 -3.40
C ILE A 34 -4.64 -5.30 -4.32
N PRO A 35 -4.88 -4.04 -4.74
CA PRO A 35 -5.91 -3.75 -5.72
C PRO A 35 -5.53 -4.31 -7.10
N ASP A 36 -6.50 -4.38 -8.01
CA ASP A 36 -6.24 -4.76 -9.40
C ASP A 36 -5.12 -3.91 -10.01
N LEU A 37 -4.41 -4.47 -11.00
CA LEU A 37 -3.30 -3.77 -11.63
C LEU A 37 -3.78 -2.51 -12.38
N LEU A 38 -4.95 -2.60 -12.99
CA LEU A 38 -5.59 -1.49 -13.68
C LEU A 38 -6.68 -0.88 -12.79
N PRO A 39 -6.83 0.46 -12.76
CA PRO A 39 -7.93 1.11 -12.08
C PRO A 39 -9.24 0.84 -12.84
N SER A 40 -10.28 0.53 -12.08
CA SER A 40 -11.63 0.23 -12.57
C SER A 40 -12.48 1.49 -12.82
N GLY A 41 -11.87 2.58 -13.32
CA GLY A 41 -12.52 3.88 -13.53
C GLY A 41 -12.45 4.84 -12.33
N GLU A 42 -11.92 4.38 -11.18
CA GLU A 42 -11.58 5.25 -10.05
C GLU A 42 -10.16 5.83 -10.18
N LYS A 43 -9.84 6.83 -9.35
CA LYS A 43 -8.46 7.35 -9.22
C LYS A 43 -7.50 6.22 -8.81
N PRO A 44 -6.28 6.18 -9.37
CA PRO A 44 -5.30 5.15 -9.04
C PRO A 44 -4.92 5.19 -7.55
N LYS A 45 -4.75 4.02 -6.94
CA LYS A 45 -4.43 3.86 -5.52
C LYS A 45 -3.27 2.89 -5.31
N ASN A 46 -2.52 3.10 -4.23
CA ASN A 46 -1.44 2.21 -3.75
C ASN A 46 -0.45 1.84 -4.87
N LEU A 47 -0.36 0.56 -5.23
CA LEU A 47 0.52 0.03 -6.28
C LEU A 47 0.32 0.72 -7.64
N GLN A 48 -0.92 1.03 -8.02
CA GLN A 48 -1.24 1.62 -9.32
C GLN A 48 -0.55 2.98 -9.53
N LEU A 49 -0.26 3.71 -8.44
CA LEU A 49 0.44 5.00 -8.48
C LEU A 49 1.89 4.90 -8.99
N TYR A 50 2.45 3.69 -9.13
CA TYR A 50 3.82 3.49 -9.57
C TYR A 50 3.93 3.18 -11.07
N PHE A 51 2.88 2.68 -11.72
CA PHE A 51 2.99 2.20 -13.11
C PHE A 51 1.78 2.50 -14.01
N TYR A 52 0.65 3.01 -13.50
CA TYR A 52 -0.52 3.23 -14.35
C TYR A 52 -0.45 4.55 -15.14
N ASP A 53 0.04 5.63 -14.52
CA ASP A 53 0.22 6.95 -15.14
C ASP A 53 1.41 7.66 -14.47
N ASN A 54 2.61 7.44 -15.02
CA ASN A 54 3.85 7.98 -14.46
C ASN A 54 3.96 9.50 -14.64
N GLU A 55 3.42 10.06 -15.72
CA GLU A 55 3.51 11.49 -16.03
C GLU A 55 2.72 12.31 -14.99
N SER A 56 1.57 11.80 -14.53
CA SER A 56 0.75 12.46 -13.51
C SER A 56 0.99 11.94 -12.08
N GLU A 57 2.08 11.20 -11.80
CA GLU A 57 2.29 10.54 -10.51
C GLU A 57 2.21 11.52 -9.33
N LEU A 58 2.85 12.70 -9.45
CA LEU A 58 2.83 13.72 -8.40
C LEU A 58 1.40 14.24 -8.13
N LEU A 59 0.66 14.58 -9.19
CA LEU A 59 -0.73 15.06 -9.08
C LEU A 59 -1.64 13.99 -8.47
N ASN A 60 -1.50 12.74 -8.93
CA ASN A 60 -2.26 11.61 -8.41
C ASN A 60 -1.99 11.41 -6.91
N ARG A 61 -0.73 11.50 -6.48
CA ARG A 61 -0.34 11.44 -5.06
C ARG A 61 -0.91 12.61 -4.25
N MET A 62 -0.79 13.84 -4.76
CA MET A 62 -1.35 15.03 -4.09
C MET A 62 -2.87 14.95 -3.95
N SER A 63 -3.55 14.30 -4.90
CA SER A 63 -5.01 14.11 -4.83
C SER A 63 -5.47 13.16 -3.72
N CYS A 64 -4.56 12.41 -3.08
CA CYS A 64 -4.90 11.46 -2.01
C CYS A 64 -5.34 12.13 -0.70
N SER A 65 -4.92 13.38 -0.43
CA SER A 65 -5.28 14.12 0.79
C SER A 65 -4.96 15.59 0.64
N THR A 66 -5.81 16.45 1.22
CA THR A 66 -5.65 17.92 1.25
C THR A 66 -4.60 18.40 2.25
N HIS A 67 -4.10 17.52 3.12
CA HIS A 67 -3.18 17.87 4.22
C HIS A 67 -1.73 17.48 3.94
N ILE A 68 -1.35 17.34 2.67
CA ILE A 68 -0.04 16.85 2.28
C ILE A 68 0.77 18.00 1.67
N ASN A 69 2.04 18.11 2.08
CA ASN A 69 2.97 19.09 1.51
C ASN A 69 3.64 18.52 0.26
N GLU A 70 3.51 19.22 -0.87
CA GLU A 70 4.05 18.81 -2.16
C GLU A 70 5.57 18.59 -2.14
N SER A 71 6.33 19.46 -1.47
CA SER A 71 7.79 19.32 -1.41
C SER A 71 8.22 18.04 -0.69
N THR A 72 7.46 17.63 0.34
CA THR A 72 7.69 16.35 1.04
C THR A 72 7.38 15.18 0.12
N VAL A 73 6.29 15.24 -0.65
CA VAL A 73 5.93 14.20 -1.61
C VAL A 73 7.03 14.04 -2.65
N HIS A 74 7.49 15.15 -3.22
CA HIS A 74 8.54 15.17 -4.22
C HIS A 74 9.85 14.58 -3.68
N LYS A 75 10.25 14.94 -2.44
CA LYS A 75 11.41 14.35 -1.78
C LYS A 75 11.29 12.83 -1.62
N ILE A 76 10.13 12.33 -1.18
CA ILE A 76 9.90 10.90 -1.01
C ILE A 76 9.92 10.18 -2.37
N MET A 77 9.31 10.76 -3.41
CA MET A 77 9.37 10.22 -4.78
C MET A 77 10.82 10.10 -5.26
N ASN A 78 11.65 11.14 -5.03
CA ASN A 78 13.06 11.11 -5.39
C ASN A 78 13.85 10.03 -4.63
N ILE A 79 13.57 9.82 -3.34
CA ILE A 79 14.17 8.72 -2.57
C ILE A 79 13.74 7.37 -3.15
N LEU A 80 12.44 7.19 -3.41
CA LEU A 80 11.88 5.95 -3.92
C LEU A 80 12.29 5.65 -5.36
N SER A 81 12.69 6.65 -6.16
CA SER A 81 13.20 6.43 -7.52
C SER A 81 14.43 5.50 -7.55
N LYS A 82 15.18 5.44 -6.45
CA LYS A 82 16.37 4.59 -6.28
C LYS A 82 16.07 3.28 -5.54
N ASN A 83 14.84 3.08 -5.08
CA ASN A 83 14.47 1.88 -4.34
C ASN A 83 14.27 0.71 -5.32
N PRO A 84 14.90 -0.46 -5.12
CA PRO A 84 14.82 -1.57 -6.06
C PRO A 84 13.41 -2.13 -6.23
N TYR A 85 12.57 -2.12 -5.18
CA TYR A 85 11.18 -2.55 -5.27
C TYR A 85 10.34 -1.56 -6.08
N SER A 86 10.56 -0.26 -5.88
CA SER A 86 9.91 0.78 -6.68
C SER A 86 10.27 0.59 -8.15
N ILE A 87 11.55 0.43 -8.48
CA ILE A 87 12.04 0.18 -9.85
C ILE A 87 11.38 -1.07 -10.45
N PHE A 88 11.39 -2.17 -9.71
CA PHE A 88 10.75 -3.42 -10.15
C PHE A 88 9.25 -3.23 -10.43
N ILE A 89 8.52 -2.59 -9.52
CA ILE A 89 7.08 -2.36 -9.68
C ILE A 89 6.81 -1.44 -10.88
N LYS A 90 7.62 -0.39 -11.06
CA LYS A 90 7.53 0.49 -12.24
C LYS A 90 7.79 -0.28 -13.54
N SER A 91 8.71 -1.26 -13.52
CA SER A 91 9.00 -2.08 -14.71
C SER A 91 7.82 -2.95 -15.17
N LEU A 92 6.83 -3.19 -14.31
CA LEU A 92 5.62 -3.94 -14.67
C LEU A 92 4.80 -3.24 -15.77
N MET A 93 4.95 -1.92 -15.94
CA MET A 93 4.33 -1.16 -17.04
C MET A 93 4.73 -1.71 -18.42
N ASN A 94 5.93 -2.30 -18.53
CA ASN A 94 6.46 -2.80 -19.80
C ASN A 94 6.02 -4.24 -20.11
N ILE A 95 5.22 -4.86 -19.25
CA ILE A 95 4.71 -6.21 -19.48
C ILE A 95 3.55 -6.12 -20.49
N PRO A 96 3.64 -6.79 -21.65
CA PRO A 96 2.54 -6.81 -22.61
C PRO A 96 1.33 -7.52 -22.01
N ASN A 97 0.13 -7.08 -22.39
CA ASN A 97 -1.15 -7.63 -21.92
C ASN A 97 -1.30 -7.65 -20.39
N ILE A 98 -0.90 -6.56 -19.71
CA ILE A 98 -1.00 -6.45 -18.24
C ILE A 98 -2.42 -6.71 -17.68
N SER A 99 -3.45 -6.50 -18.49
CA SER A 99 -4.86 -6.82 -18.17
C SER A 99 -5.09 -8.30 -17.88
N ASP A 100 -4.24 -9.18 -18.40
CA ASP A 100 -4.38 -10.63 -18.29
C ASP A 100 -3.70 -11.16 -17.02
N PHE A 101 -3.05 -10.27 -16.25
CA PHE A 101 -2.30 -10.61 -15.06
C PHE A 101 -2.93 -10.00 -13.81
N TYR A 102 -2.72 -10.67 -12.68
CA TYR A 102 -3.05 -10.17 -11.36
C TYR A 102 -1.94 -10.52 -10.37
N ILE A 103 -1.80 -9.71 -9.33
CA ILE A 103 -0.87 -10.01 -8.23
C ILE A 103 -1.66 -10.67 -7.11
N ALA A 104 -1.23 -11.86 -6.72
CA ALA A 104 -1.79 -12.57 -5.57
C ALA A 104 -0.77 -12.61 -4.43
N LEU A 105 -1.22 -12.26 -3.22
CA LEU A 105 -0.49 -12.58 -2.00
C LEU A 105 -0.89 -13.98 -1.54
N LYS A 106 0.09 -14.87 -1.38
CA LYS A 106 -0.15 -16.16 -0.75
C LYS A 106 -0.38 -15.94 0.75
N CYS A 107 -1.64 -15.98 1.16
CA CYS A 107 -2.08 -15.78 2.55
C CYS A 107 -2.57 -17.08 3.22
N HIS A 108 -2.08 -18.26 2.79
CA HIS A 108 -2.46 -19.54 3.40
C HIS A 108 -1.89 -19.66 4.82
N PRO A 109 -2.74 -19.71 5.88
CA PRO A 109 -2.27 -19.74 7.28
C PRO A 109 -1.48 -21.01 7.61
N ALA A 110 -1.80 -22.13 6.97
CA ALA A 110 -1.10 -23.41 7.17
C ALA A 110 0.35 -23.42 6.61
N LEU A 111 0.72 -22.39 5.85
CA LEU A 111 2.06 -22.20 5.29
C LEU A 111 2.79 -21.01 5.92
N ASP A 112 2.25 -20.42 6.99
CA ASP A 112 2.90 -19.32 7.70
C ASP A 112 4.16 -19.85 8.41
N GLN A 113 5.31 -19.70 7.75
CA GLN A 113 6.63 -20.08 8.26
C GLN A 113 7.20 -19.05 9.26
N ARG A 114 6.45 -18.00 9.61
CA ARG A 114 6.90 -17.04 10.62
C ARG A 114 6.68 -17.62 12.02
N VAL A 115 7.75 -18.19 12.55
CA VAL A 115 7.97 -18.35 13.99
C VAL A 115 7.83 -16.94 14.62
N TYR A 116 7.17 -16.80 15.79
CA TYR A 116 6.92 -15.55 16.56
C TYR A 116 5.57 -14.82 16.43
N ASN A 117 4.44 -15.51 16.19
CA ASN A 117 3.10 -14.91 16.32
C ASN A 117 2.46 -15.07 17.72
N LEU A 118 3.14 -15.68 18.70
CA LEU A 118 2.64 -15.73 20.07
C LEU A 118 3.10 -14.48 20.83
N PRO A 119 2.20 -13.70 21.45
CA PRO A 119 2.62 -12.63 22.36
C PRO A 119 3.39 -13.26 23.52
N SER A 120 4.68 -12.95 23.63
CA SER A 120 5.57 -13.46 24.69
C SER A 120 5.55 -12.57 25.94
N ALA A 121 4.41 -12.00 26.28
CA ALA A 121 4.26 -11.20 27.49
C ALA A 121 3.60 -12.07 28.57
N SER A 122 4.37 -12.36 29.62
CA SER A 122 3.90 -12.84 30.92
C SER A 122 3.56 -11.63 31.81
#